data_AF-A0A3M1QQ76-F1
#
_entry.id   AF-A0A3M1QQ76-F1
#
_cell.length_a   1.000
_cell.length_b   1.000
_cell.length_c   1.000
_cell.angle_alpha   90.00
_cell.angle_beta   90.00
_cell.angle_gamma   90.00
#
_symmetry.space_group_name_H-M   'P 1'
#
loop_
_entity.id
_entity.type
_entity.pdbx_description
1 polymer ?
#
loop_
_entity_poly.entity_id
_entity_poly.type
_entity_poly.pdbx_seq_one_letter_code
_entity_poly.pdbx_strand_id
1 'polypeptide(L)'
;MRASFDSSFISFAIIVLLLMGAARLFVGNTSLAQDSTSNTIVIHNNGTSAMEGHTPRGFQGMGTGLFVGDNLNPNFPNGDGVQTFLTFDLSEVPQNQIASATLRSRHVRFVGTPFADLGAMTAEEIRYDAFSSALWDLPALEDGASCVFATSLDEPFECDVTAVVQNSLDDGYEFAQFRLLFDEAGDSDGEQDMVFFF
;
A
#
# COMPACT_ATOMS: atom_id res chain seq x y z
N MET A 1 7.71 -15.20 30.33
CA MET A 1 7.79 -16.11 29.17
C MET A 1 8.04 -15.22 27.96
N ARG A 2 9.28 -15.13 27.47
CA ARG A 2 9.63 -14.26 26.34
C ARG A 2 9.20 -15.00 25.06
N ALA A 3 8.15 -14.52 24.41
CA ALA A 3 7.88 -14.92 23.04
C ALA A 3 9.00 -14.32 22.17
N SER A 4 9.92 -15.17 21.74
CA SER A 4 10.80 -14.89 20.61
C SER A 4 9.91 -14.90 19.38
N PHE A 5 9.46 -13.73 18.93
CA PHE A 5 8.89 -13.61 17.60
C PHE A 5 10.03 -13.75 16.61
N ASP A 6 10.07 -14.92 15.98
CA ASP A 6 10.94 -15.20 14.85
C ASP A 6 10.58 -14.20 13.75
N SER A 7 11.52 -13.33 13.39
CA SER A 7 11.37 -12.27 12.38
C SER A 7 11.39 -12.86 10.98
N SER A 8 10.42 -13.73 10.68
CA SER A 8 10.06 -14.04 9.31
C SER A 8 9.35 -12.80 8.75
N PHE A 9 10.02 -12.12 7.84
CA PHE A 9 9.52 -10.93 7.15
C PHE A 9 8.21 -11.26 6.45
N ILE A 10 7.14 -10.67 6.97
CA ILE A 10 5.77 -10.80 6.53
C ILE A 10 5.58 -9.64 5.54
N SER A 11 5.83 -9.90 4.25
CA SER A 11 5.76 -8.89 3.16
C SER A 11 4.49 -9.06 2.34
N PHE A 12 3.55 -8.11 2.44
CA PHE A 12 2.13 -8.35 2.15
C PHE A 12 1.33 -7.22 1.52
N ALA A 13 2.04 -6.32 0.88
CA ALA A 13 1.51 -5.65 -0.29
C ALA A 13 2.54 -5.81 -1.40
N ILE A 14 2.06 -6.02 -2.63
CA ILE A 14 2.91 -6.22 -3.80
C ILE A 14 2.55 -5.15 -4.81
N ILE A 15 3.56 -4.50 -5.37
CA ILE A 15 3.42 -3.78 -6.62
C ILE A 15 3.80 -4.73 -7.76
N VAL A 16 2.88 -4.91 -8.69
CA VAL A 16 3.15 -5.64 -9.92
C VAL A 16 3.30 -4.65 -11.06
N LEU A 17 4.50 -4.59 -11.63
CA LEU A 17 4.83 -3.70 -12.73
C LEU A 17 4.85 -4.46 -14.04
N LEU A 18 4.22 -3.87 -15.04
CA LEU A 18 4.30 -4.30 -16.42
C LEU A 18 5.18 -3.30 -17.18
N LEU A 19 6.26 -3.77 -17.79
CA LEU A 19 7.15 -2.91 -18.57
C LEU A 19 6.87 -3.01 -20.06
N MET A 20 6.92 -1.87 -20.77
CA MET A 20 6.95 -1.88 -22.22
C MET A 20 8.31 -2.36 -22.72
N GLY A 21 8.32 -3.43 -23.52
CA GLY A 21 9.51 -3.85 -24.24
C GLY A 21 9.88 -2.85 -25.33
N ALA A 22 11.17 -2.51 -25.46
CA ALA A 22 11.65 -1.65 -26.52
C ALA A 22 11.42 -2.31 -27.90
N ALA A 23 10.54 -1.73 -28.73
CA ALA A 23 10.39 -2.13 -30.11
C ALA A 23 11.67 -1.75 -30.89
N ARG A 24 12.51 -2.74 -31.23
CA ARG A 24 13.60 -2.53 -32.17
C ARG A 24 13.02 -2.44 -33.59
N LEU A 25 13.04 -1.25 -34.19
CA LEU A 25 12.77 -1.05 -35.62
C LEU A 25 13.84 -1.75 -36.45
N PHE A 26 13.57 -2.98 -36.89
CA PHE A 26 14.33 -3.65 -37.93
C PHE A 26 13.76 -3.25 -39.30
N VAL A 27 14.51 -2.45 -40.06
CA VAL A 27 14.27 -2.29 -41.50
C VAL A 27 14.94 -3.46 -42.22
N GLY A 28 14.17 -4.51 -42.50
CA GLY A 28 14.65 -5.65 -43.28
C GLY A 28 13.63 -6.77 -43.37
N ASN A 29 13.06 -6.95 -44.57
CA ASN A 29 12.12 -8.00 -44.99
C ASN A 29 12.33 -9.38 -44.32
N THR A 30 11.64 -9.67 -43.21
CA THR A 30 11.22 -11.03 -42.82
C THR A 30 10.20 -10.94 -41.68
N SER A 31 9.18 -11.79 -41.70
CA SER A 31 8.06 -11.81 -40.74
C SER A 31 8.50 -11.72 -39.29
N LEU A 32 8.17 -10.63 -38.60
CA LEU A 32 8.35 -10.50 -37.17
C LEU A 32 7.15 -11.14 -36.47
N ALA A 33 7.36 -12.36 -35.94
CA ALA A 33 6.58 -12.80 -34.79
C ALA A 33 6.92 -11.84 -33.64
N GLN A 34 5.96 -10.98 -33.31
CA GLN A 34 6.01 -10.07 -32.19
C GLN A 34 5.89 -10.90 -30.91
N ASP A 35 7.03 -11.25 -30.30
CA ASP A 35 7.06 -11.68 -28.91
C ASP A 35 7.52 -10.50 -28.06
N SER A 36 6.57 -9.59 -27.80
CA SER A 36 6.74 -8.58 -26.77
C SER A 36 6.55 -9.27 -25.41
N THR A 37 7.60 -9.92 -24.91
CA THR A 37 7.60 -10.47 -23.56
C THR A 37 7.42 -9.31 -22.59
N SER A 38 6.19 -9.16 -22.11
CA SER A 38 5.89 -8.18 -21.09
C SER A 38 6.52 -8.65 -19.79
N ASN A 39 7.59 -7.98 -19.36
CA ASN A 39 8.29 -8.33 -18.14
C ASN A 39 7.46 -7.86 -16.96
N THR A 40 7.02 -8.82 -16.13
CA THR A 40 6.32 -8.55 -14.88
C THR A 40 7.33 -8.53 -13.74
N ILE A 41 7.37 -7.44 -12.96
CA ILE A 41 8.19 -7.33 -11.75
C ILE A 41 7.25 -7.33 -10.54
N VAL A 42 7.62 -8.06 -9.49
CA VAL A 42 6.92 -8.14 -8.22
C VAL A 42 7.79 -7.47 -7.17
N ILE A 43 7.32 -6.34 -6.63
CA ILE A 43 8.02 -5.61 -5.57
C ILE A 43 7.25 -5.81 -4.27
N HIS A 44 7.98 -6.24 -3.27
CA HIS A 44 7.52 -6.45 -1.92
C HIS A 44 7.61 -5.15 -1.12
N ASN A 45 6.64 -4.88 -0.23
CA ASN A 45 6.80 -3.79 0.73
C ASN A 45 8.08 -3.98 1.56
N ASN A 46 8.68 -2.89 1.99
CA ASN A 46 10.03 -2.83 2.54
C ASN A 46 10.23 -3.76 3.76
N GLY A 47 9.18 -4.03 4.53
CA GLY A 47 9.21 -5.00 5.63
C GLY A 47 9.86 -4.47 6.91
N THR A 48 10.23 -3.18 6.98
CA THR A 48 10.99 -2.62 8.11
C THR A 48 10.20 -1.60 8.92
N SER A 49 10.29 -1.70 10.25
CA SER A 49 9.67 -0.74 11.17
C SER A 49 10.22 0.70 11.07
N ALA A 50 11.26 0.91 10.27
CA ALA A 50 11.82 2.23 9.99
C ALA A 50 11.03 2.98 8.92
N MET A 51 10.37 2.26 8.00
CA MET A 51 9.72 2.84 6.81
C MET A 51 8.23 2.53 6.73
N GLU A 52 7.70 1.63 7.57
CA GLU A 52 6.30 1.20 7.48
C GLU A 52 5.76 0.74 8.83
N GLY A 53 4.43 0.68 8.91
CA GLY A 53 3.70 0.28 10.10
C GLY A 53 2.30 0.86 10.12
N HIS A 54 1.77 1.07 11.31
CA HIS A 54 0.50 1.75 11.52
C HIS A 54 0.60 2.82 12.59
N THR A 55 -0.24 3.85 12.46
CA THR A 55 -0.35 4.92 13.44
C THR A 55 -1.82 5.16 13.79
N PRO A 56 -2.17 5.30 15.07
CA PRO A 56 -3.49 5.71 15.49
C PRO A 56 -3.57 7.23 15.72
N ARG A 57 -4.76 7.79 15.53
CA ARG A 57 -5.02 9.23 15.63
C ARG A 57 -4.87 9.81 17.04
N GLY A 58 -5.55 9.23 18.03
CA GLY A 58 -5.82 9.83 19.34
C GLY A 58 -4.71 9.62 20.36
N PHE A 59 -3.89 8.59 20.17
CA PHE A 59 -2.65 8.40 20.91
C PHE A 59 -1.53 8.32 19.89
N GLN A 60 -0.81 9.43 19.63
CA GLN A 60 0.27 9.59 18.64
C GLN A 60 1.39 8.55 18.78
N GLY A 61 1.06 7.30 18.51
CA GLY A 61 1.88 6.12 18.66
C GLY A 61 2.17 5.51 17.30
N MET A 62 3.02 4.50 17.33
CA MET A 62 3.41 3.74 16.15
C MET A 62 3.59 2.29 16.55
N GLY A 63 3.27 1.39 15.63
CA GLY A 63 3.45 -0.03 15.85
C GLY A 63 3.89 -0.76 14.59
N THR A 64 4.38 -1.97 14.81
CA THR A 64 4.74 -2.91 13.75
C THR A 64 3.51 -3.75 13.39
N GLY A 65 3.25 -3.92 12.10
CA GLY A 65 2.08 -4.66 11.60
C GLY A 65 1.27 -3.82 10.63
N LEU A 66 0.61 -4.49 9.68
CA LEU A 66 -0.14 -3.88 8.60
C LEU A 66 -1.62 -4.10 8.84
N PHE A 67 -2.29 -3.06 9.32
CA PHE A 67 -3.73 -3.08 9.57
C PHE A 67 -4.31 -1.67 9.60
N VAL A 68 -5.59 -1.57 9.25
CA VAL A 68 -6.37 -0.33 9.12
C VAL A 68 -7.75 -0.57 9.72
N GLY A 69 -8.34 0.43 10.33
CA GLY A 69 -9.65 0.29 10.98
C GLY A 69 -9.76 1.11 12.26
N ASP A 70 -10.64 0.72 13.16
CA ASP A 70 -10.82 1.39 14.46
C ASP A 70 -10.73 0.44 15.67
N ASN A 71 -10.77 1.06 16.86
CA ASN A 71 -10.93 0.37 18.14
C ASN A 71 -10.00 -0.85 18.37
N LEU A 72 -8.71 -0.69 18.08
CA LEU A 72 -7.70 -1.77 18.12
C LEU A 72 -7.68 -2.59 19.43
N ASN A 73 -8.03 -1.98 20.57
CA ASN A 73 -8.09 -2.64 21.87
C ASN A 73 -9.02 -1.89 22.85
N PRO A 74 -9.40 -2.48 24.01
CA PRO A 74 -10.33 -1.84 24.96
C PRO A 74 -9.90 -0.48 25.55
N ASN A 75 -8.64 -0.05 25.40
CA ASN A 75 -8.17 1.27 25.81
C ASN A 75 -8.04 2.25 24.63
N PHE A 76 -8.38 1.81 23.42
CA PHE A 76 -8.37 2.65 22.23
C PHE A 76 -9.54 3.65 22.34
N PRO A 77 -9.33 4.95 22.09
CA PRO A 77 -10.42 5.92 22.22
C PRO A 77 -11.54 5.61 21.22
N ASN A 78 -12.80 5.69 21.66
CA ASN A 78 -13.95 5.49 20.76
C ASN A 78 -13.96 6.57 19.65
N GLY A 79 -14.25 6.15 18.42
CA GLY A 79 -14.25 7.04 17.25
C GLY A 79 -12.86 7.42 16.74
N ASP A 80 -11.82 6.77 17.27
CA ASP A 80 -10.45 6.92 16.82
C ASP A 80 -10.12 5.87 15.77
N GLY A 81 -9.12 6.14 14.91
CA GLY A 81 -8.78 5.25 13.80
C GLY A 81 -7.32 4.88 13.73
N VAL A 82 -7.03 3.90 12.88
CA VAL A 82 -5.71 3.40 12.54
C VAL A 82 -5.52 3.46 11.03
N GLN A 83 -4.41 4.08 10.61
CA GLN A 83 -3.94 4.11 9.23
C GLN A 83 -2.67 3.25 9.12
N THR A 84 -2.47 2.59 7.98
CA THR A 84 -1.22 1.85 7.70
C THR A 84 -0.43 2.52 6.59
N PHE A 85 0.89 2.44 6.69
CA PHE A 85 1.83 3.08 5.77
C PHE A 85 2.71 2.02 5.15
N LEU A 86 2.78 2.03 3.82
CA LEU A 86 3.48 1.04 3.00
C LEU A 86 4.58 1.74 2.21
N THR A 87 5.77 1.15 2.16
CA THR A 87 6.90 1.64 1.36
C THR A 87 7.40 0.54 0.45
N PHE A 88 7.63 0.87 -0.82
CA PHE A 88 8.18 -0.04 -1.82
C PHE A 88 9.45 0.54 -2.41
N ASP A 89 10.54 -0.22 -2.37
CA ASP A 89 11.83 0.15 -2.96
C ASP A 89 11.77 -0.01 -4.49
N LEU A 90 11.98 1.09 -5.21
CA LEU A 90 11.94 1.15 -6.66
C LEU A 90 13.33 1.00 -7.31
N SER A 91 14.40 0.78 -6.53
CA SER A 91 15.77 0.68 -7.05
C SER A 91 15.96 -0.46 -8.08
N GLU A 92 15.14 -1.52 -7.99
CA GLU A 92 15.14 -2.64 -8.94
C GLU A 92 14.24 -2.39 -10.16
N VAL A 93 13.50 -1.29 -10.19
CA VAL A 93 12.60 -0.94 -11.29
C VAL A 93 13.42 -0.26 -12.40
N PRO A 94 13.45 -0.83 -13.62
CA PRO A 94 14.09 -0.17 -14.74
C PRO A 94 13.41 1.17 -15.02
N GLN A 95 14.18 2.22 -15.31
CA GLN A 95 13.68 3.55 -15.73
C GLN A 95 12.89 3.55 -17.06
N ASN A 96 12.54 2.38 -17.58
CA ASN A 96 11.65 2.27 -18.73
C ASN A 96 10.25 2.76 -18.34
N GLN A 97 9.49 3.25 -19.33
CA GLN A 97 8.11 3.68 -19.10
C GLN A 97 7.28 2.49 -18.61
N ILE A 98 6.75 2.61 -17.39
CA ILE A 98 5.87 1.61 -16.79
C ILE A 98 4.57 1.60 -17.59
N ALA A 99 4.16 0.43 -18.07
CA ALA A 99 2.89 0.27 -18.77
C ALA A 99 1.71 0.26 -17.79
N SER A 100 1.89 -0.42 -16.65
CA SER A 100 0.93 -0.45 -15.55
C SER A 100 1.59 -0.86 -14.25
N ALA A 101 1.07 -0.38 -13.12
CA ALA A 101 1.41 -0.82 -11.78
C ALA A 101 0.14 -1.14 -10.98
N THR A 102 0.11 -2.27 -10.28
CA THR A 102 -1.01 -2.65 -9.42
C THR A 102 -0.53 -2.91 -8.01
N LEU A 103 -1.08 -2.17 -7.04
CA LEU A 103 -0.96 -2.48 -5.61
C LEU A 103 -1.98 -3.57 -5.28
N ARG A 104 -1.55 -4.65 -4.63
CA ARG A 104 -2.44 -5.76 -4.27
C ARG A 104 -2.08 -6.42 -2.94
N SER A 105 -3.10 -6.98 -2.28
CA SER A 105 -2.94 -7.95 -1.19
C SER A 105 -3.81 -9.19 -1.43
N ARG A 106 -3.33 -10.36 -0.98
CA ARG A 106 -4.03 -11.66 -1.16
C ARG A 106 -4.43 -12.34 0.13
N HIS A 107 -3.79 -12.01 1.26
CA HIS A 107 -4.18 -12.57 2.55
C HIS A 107 -4.59 -11.45 3.47
N VAL A 108 -5.89 -11.30 3.57
CA VAL A 108 -6.56 -10.39 4.49
C VAL A 108 -7.30 -11.20 5.55
N ARG A 109 -7.31 -10.68 6.77
CA ARG A 109 -8.30 -11.05 7.78
C ARG A 109 -8.99 -9.79 8.23
N PHE A 110 -10.21 -9.94 8.72
CA PHE A 110 -10.96 -8.81 9.24
C PHE A 110 -11.65 -9.20 10.54
N VAL A 111 -11.97 -8.19 11.32
CA VAL A 111 -12.80 -8.24 12.54
C VAL A 111 -13.88 -7.18 12.36
N GLY A 112 -15.10 -7.49 12.80
CA GLY A 112 -16.25 -6.59 12.65
C GLY A 112 -16.80 -6.54 11.22
N THR A 113 -17.37 -5.39 10.89
CA THR A 113 -18.00 -5.00 9.63
C THR A 113 -17.37 -3.73 9.04
N PRO A 114 -16.03 -3.67 8.86
CA PRO A 114 -15.31 -2.43 8.58
C PRO A 114 -15.75 -1.67 7.34
N PHE A 115 -16.20 -2.37 6.30
CA PHE A 115 -16.68 -1.71 5.08
C PHE A 115 -18.11 -1.17 5.19
N ALA A 116 -18.92 -1.72 6.10
CA ALA A 116 -20.25 -1.20 6.37
C ALA A 116 -20.18 0.04 7.25
N ASP A 117 -19.25 0.05 8.21
CA ASP A 117 -19.18 1.07 9.25
C ASP A 117 -18.19 2.20 8.91
N LEU A 118 -17.03 1.86 8.31
CA LEU A 118 -15.95 2.80 8.00
C LEU A 118 -15.87 3.21 6.53
N GLY A 119 -16.64 2.56 5.65
CA GLY A 119 -16.71 2.88 4.22
C GLY A 119 -15.62 2.20 3.37
N ALA A 120 -15.25 2.84 2.26
CA ALA A 120 -14.24 2.29 1.35
C ALA A 120 -12.84 2.46 1.92
N MET A 121 -11.95 1.52 1.61
CA MET A 121 -10.53 1.65 1.89
C MET A 121 -9.83 2.26 0.68
N THR A 122 -9.14 3.37 0.89
CA THR A 122 -8.40 4.10 -0.14
C THR A 122 -6.89 3.93 0.09
N ALA A 123 -6.13 3.85 -1.01
CA ALA A 123 -4.68 4.04 -0.98
C ALA A 123 -4.34 5.43 -1.53
N GLU A 124 -3.63 6.22 -0.74
CA GLU A 124 -3.18 7.57 -1.10
C GLU A 124 -1.66 7.61 -1.26
N GLU A 125 -1.18 8.26 -2.33
CA GLU A 125 0.22 8.64 -2.45
C GLU A 125 0.61 9.59 -1.32
N ILE A 126 1.67 9.22 -0.62
CA ILE A 126 2.26 10.02 0.45
C ILE A 126 3.77 9.92 0.36
N ARG A 127 4.50 10.90 0.87
CA ARG A 127 5.97 10.87 0.90
C ARG A 127 6.48 11.24 2.27
N TYR A 128 7.40 10.44 2.80
CA TYR A 128 8.03 10.68 4.09
C TYR A 128 9.40 10.01 4.19
N ASP A 129 10.31 10.66 4.92
CA ASP A 129 11.69 10.17 5.08
C ASP A 129 11.81 9.04 6.10
N ALA A 130 10.93 9.03 7.12
CA ALA A 130 10.94 8.04 8.18
C ALA A 130 9.54 7.80 8.75
N PHE A 131 9.27 6.55 9.14
CA PHE A 131 8.03 6.20 9.79
C PHE A 131 7.94 6.80 11.20
N SER A 132 6.84 7.48 11.50
CA SER A 132 6.59 8.09 12.80
C SER A 132 5.10 8.28 13.05
N SER A 133 4.72 8.56 14.30
CA SER A 133 3.33 8.85 14.64
C SER A 133 2.80 10.17 14.06
N ALA A 134 3.69 11.09 13.65
CA ALA A 134 3.29 12.32 12.99
C ALA A 134 2.67 12.09 11.60
N LEU A 135 2.84 10.90 11.02
CA LEU A 135 2.30 10.57 9.71
C LEU A 135 0.78 10.49 9.67
N TRP A 136 0.10 10.35 10.82
CA TRP A 136 -1.36 10.45 10.88
C TRP A 136 -1.86 11.76 10.25
N ASP A 137 -1.26 12.88 10.67
CA ASP A 137 -1.67 14.23 10.30
C ASP A 137 -1.00 14.69 8.99
N LEU A 138 -0.13 13.87 8.40
CA LEU A 138 0.52 14.21 7.14
C LEU A 138 -0.54 14.22 6.02
N PRO A 139 -0.72 15.33 5.29
CA PRO A 139 -1.62 15.34 4.15
C PRO A 139 -1.11 14.39 3.07
N ALA A 140 -2.03 13.89 2.25
CA ALA A 140 -1.67 13.24 1.00
C ALA A 140 -0.82 14.18 0.14
N LEU A 141 -0.02 13.61 -0.77
CA LEU A 141 0.81 14.41 -1.66
C LEU A 141 -0.07 15.34 -2.52
N GLU A 142 0.30 16.61 -2.64
CA GLU A 142 -0.38 17.56 -3.54
C GLU A 142 -0.24 17.07 -4.98
N ASP A 143 -1.36 17.00 -5.72
CA ASP A 143 -1.46 16.37 -7.04
C ASP A 143 -1.03 14.88 -7.08
N GLY A 144 -0.88 14.24 -5.92
CA GLY A 144 -0.63 12.82 -5.78
C GLY A 144 -1.82 11.98 -6.23
N ALA A 145 -1.54 10.74 -6.65
CA ALA A 145 -2.61 9.84 -7.04
C ALA A 145 -3.23 9.11 -5.83
N SER A 146 -4.51 8.77 -5.95
CA SER A 146 -5.21 7.90 -5.02
C SER A 146 -6.07 6.89 -5.78
N CYS A 147 -6.39 5.79 -5.12
CA CYS A 147 -7.23 4.73 -5.67
C CYS A 147 -8.11 4.13 -4.56
N VAL A 148 -9.27 3.61 -4.93
CA VAL A 148 -10.04 2.74 -4.04
C VAL A 148 -9.37 1.36 -4.03
N PHE A 149 -8.90 0.92 -2.87
CA PHE A 149 -8.19 -0.34 -2.69
C PHE A 149 -9.13 -1.50 -2.40
N ALA A 150 -10.22 -1.26 -1.66
CA ALA A 150 -11.30 -2.23 -1.45
C ALA A 150 -12.58 -1.52 -1.02
N THR A 151 -13.74 -2.06 -1.41
CA THR A 151 -15.07 -1.59 -0.93
C THR A 151 -15.83 -2.66 -0.16
N SER A 152 -15.37 -3.91 -0.20
CA SER A 152 -15.99 -5.02 0.50
C SER A 152 -15.00 -6.17 0.67
N LEU A 153 -15.42 -7.18 1.42
CA LEU A 153 -14.63 -8.39 1.72
C LEU A 153 -14.69 -9.45 0.61
N ASP A 154 -15.67 -9.34 -0.29
CA ASP A 154 -15.90 -10.29 -1.38
C ASP A 154 -15.15 -9.88 -2.66
N GLU A 155 -14.54 -8.71 -2.66
CA GLU A 155 -13.77 -8.16 -3.78
C GLU A 155 -12.26 -8.31 -3.56
N PRO A 156 -11.47 -8.34 -4.65
CA PRO A 156 -10.02 -8.29 -4.55
C PRO A 156 -9.54 -7.00 -3.88
N PHE A 157 -8.56 -7.13 -2.98
CA PHE A 157 -7.83 -6.01 -2.40
C PHE A 157 -6.73 -5.58 -3.38
N GLU A 158 -7.09 -4.79 -4.39
CA GLU A 158 -6.15 -4.29 -5.39
C GLU A 158 -6.61 -2.99 -6.05
N CYS A 159 -5.66 -2.19 -6.52
CA CYS A 159 -5.95 -1.00 -7.31
C CYS A 159 -4.80 -0.63 -8.26
N ASP A 160 -5.08 0.23 -9.25
CA ASP A 160 -4.07 0.82 -10.12
C ASP A 160 -3.28 1.91 -9.37
N VAL A 161 -1.94 1.79 -9.41
CA VAL A 161 -1.00 2.74 -8.80
C VAL A 161 0.04 3.20 -9.81
N THR A 162 -0.26 3.09 -11.10
CA THR A 162 0.68 3.40 -12.20
C THR A 162 1.21 4.83 -12.08
N ALA A 163 0.31 5.78 -11.78
CA ALA A 163 0.67 7.18 -11.59
C ALA A 163 1.64 7.37 -10.42
N VAL A 164 1.41 6.75 -9.26
CA VAL A 164 2.28 6.87 -8.08
C VAL A 164 3.70 6.41 -8.40
N VAL A 165 3.82 5.23 -9.02
CA VAL A 165 5.15 4.69 -9.36
C VAL A 165 5.85 5.55 -10.41
N GLN A 166 5.11 6.01 -11.42
CA GLN A 166 5.67 6.89 -12.45
C GLN A 166 6.11 8.24 -11.87
N ASN A 167 5.30 8.86 -10.99
CA ASN A 167 5.63 10.10 -10.29
C ASN A 167 6.93 9.94 -9.48
N SER A 168 7.05 8.87 -8.69
CA SER A 168 8.27 8.59 -7.92
C SER A 168 9.51 8.45 -8.82
N LEU A 169 9.40 7.70 -9.92
CA LEU A 169 10.51 7.52 -10.86
C LEU A 169 10.90 8.82 -11.57
N ASP A 170 9.93 9.60 -12.01
CA ASP A 170 10.14 10.87 -12.72
C ASP A 170 10.80 11.92 -11.81
N ASP A 171 10.44 11.91 -10.52
CA ASP A 171 11.03 12.79 -9.50
C ASP A 171 12.39 12.30 -8.98
N GLY A 172 12.84 11.10 -9.40
CA GLY A 172 14.05 10.46 -8.89
C GLY A 172 13.92 10.01 -7.43
N TYR A 173 12.70 9.80 -6.95
CA TYR A 173 12.41 9.29 -5.62
C TYR A 173 12.54 7.77 -5.61
N GLU A 174 13.29 7.24 -4.63
CA GLU A 174 13.65 5.81 -4.57
C GLU A 174 12.48 4.92 -4.14
N PHE A 175 11.38 5.51 -3.66
CA PHE A 175 10.26 4.78 -3.08
C PHE A 175 8.93 5.11 -3.75
N ALA A 176 8.05 4.11 -3.84
CA ALA A 176 6.61 4.35 -3.92
C ALA A 176 6.02 4.15 -2.52
N GLN A 177 5.32 5.16 -2.01
CA GLN A 177 4.83 5.18 -0.64
C GLN A 177 3.33 5.46 -0.61
N PHE A 178 2.64 4.71 0.25
CA PHE A 178 1.18 4.74 0.34
C PHE A 178 0.74 4.82 1.79
N ARG A 179 -0.34 5.56 2.01
CA ARG A 179 -1.18 5.38 3.19
C ARG A 179 -2.44 4.61 2.79
N LEU A 180 -2.80 3.57 3.55
CA LEU A 180 -4.14 2.99 3.49
C LEU A 180 -4.98 3.51 4.66
N LEU A 181 -6.19 3.95 4.35
CA LEU A 181 -7.16 4.48 5.29
C LEU A 181 -8.59 4.16 4.85
N PHE A 182 -9.52 4.12 5.80
CA PHE A 182 -10.95 4.12 5.52
C PHE A 182 -11.48 5.56 5.34
N ASP A 183 -12.66 5.70 4.73
CA ASP A 183 -13.36 6.98 4.57
C ASP A 183 -13.62 7.64 5.93
N GLU A 184 -14.07 6.83 6.90
CA GLU A 184 -14.23 7.24 8.29
C GLU A 184 -13.10 6.65 9.15
N ALA A 185 -12.59 7.45 10.09
CA ALA A 185 -11.54 6.99 11.00
C ALA A 185 -12.06 5.98 12.04
N GLY A 186 -13.32 6.08 12.43
CA GLY A 186 -13.97 5.20 13.39
C GLY A 186 -15.43 5.60 13.55
N ASP A 187 -16.27 4.67 14.00
CA ASP A 187 -17.73 4.85 14.01
C ASP A 187 -18.31 5.11 15.43
N SER A 188 -17.49 4.90 16.46
CA SER A 188 -17.81 5.05 17.89
C SER A 188 -18.82 4.05 18.46
N ASP A 189 -19.04 2.90 17.83
CA ASP A 189 -19.98 1.88 18.32
C ASP A 189 -19.42 1.04 19.48
N GLY A 190 -18.09 1.03 19.65
CA GLY A 190 -17.39 0.29 20.70
C GLY A 190 -17.04 -1.16 20.33
N GLU A 191 -17.32 -1.57 19.09
CA GLU A 191 -16.87 -2.81 18.45
C GLU A 191 -15.59 -2.55 17.64
N GLN A 192 -14.94 -3.62 17.15
CA GLN A 192 -13.69 -3.48 16.39
C GLN A 192 -13.96 -3.68 14.91
N ASP A 193 -13.58 -2.70 14.11
CA ASP A 193 -13.74 -2.76 12.66
C ASP A 193 -12.39 -2.65 11.98
N MET A 194 -11.79 -3.80 11.71
CA MET A 194 -10.37 -3.90 11.36
C MET A 194 -10.13 -4.79 10.15
N VAL A 195 -9.17 -4.40 9.32
CA VAL A 195 -8.57 -5.23 8.28
C VAL A 195 -7.08 -5.40 8.57
N PHE A 196 -6.61 -6.65 8.52
CA PHE A 196 -5.24 -7.08 8.77
C PHE A 196 -4.64 -7.73 7.53
N PHE A 197 -3.40 -7.38 7.18
CA PHE A 197 -2.69 -7.89 6.01
C PHE A 197 -1.55 -8.86 6.42
N PHE A 198 -1.46 -10.00 5.73
CA PHE A 198 -0.48 -11.09 5.93
C PHE A 198 -0.16 -11.81 4.62
#